data_AF-A0ABD0X3F8-F1
#
_entry.id   AF-A0ABD0X3F8-F1
#
_cell.length_a   1.000
_cell.length_b   1.000
_cell.length_c   1.000
_cell.angle_alpha   90.00
_cell.angle_beta   90.00
_cell.angle_gamma   90.00
#
_symmetry.space_group_name_H-M   'P 1'
#
loop_
_entity.id
_entity.type
_entity.pdbx_description
1 polymer ?
#
loop_
_entity_poly.entity_id
_entity_poly.type
_entity_poly.pdbx_seq_one_letter_code
_entity_poly.pdbx_strand_id
1 'polypeptide(L)'
;MVQELLDFKDKVDHVIDTCFMKNDKFVNAMKEAFETFINKRPNKPAELIAKHVDSKLRAGNKEATDEELEKMLDKIMIIFRFIYGKDVFEAFYKKDLAKRLLVGKSASVDAEKSMLSKLKHECGAAFTSKLEGMFKDMELSKDIMVQFKQYIQCQNIPGNMELTVNILTMGYWPTYIPMEVHLPPEMVRLQEVFKTFYLGKHSGRKLQWQSTLGHCVLKAEFKEQTGQKGASSVPVSDSGAVDVQ
;
A
#
# COMPACT_ATOMS: atom_id res chain seq x y z
N MET A 1 14.74 17.59 1.61
CA MET A 1 14.86 17.35 0.16
C MET A 1 13.54 17.47 -0.59
N VAL A 2 12.61 16.50 -0.56
CA VAL A 2 11.39 16.59 -1.42
C VAL A 2 10.54 17.81 -1.05
N GLN A 3 10.31 18.06 0.24
CA GLN A 3 9.61 19.27 0.69
C GLN A 3 10.29 20.56 0.21
N GLU A 4 11.60 20.70 0.44
CA GLU A 4 12.38 21.86 -0.02
C GLU A 4 12.32 22.05 -1.54
N LEU A 5 12.27 20.95 -2.31
CA LEU A 5 12.13 20.99 -3.77
C LEU A 5 10.74 21.49 -4.20
N LEU A 6 9.69 21.10 -3.48
CA LEU A 6 8.33 21.61 -3.68
C LEU A 6 8.25 23.10 -3.34
N ASP A 7 8.78 23.50 -2.18
CA ASP A 7 8.79 24.89 -1.74
C ASP A 7 9.59 25.78 -2.70
N PHE A 8 10.72 25.26 -3.21
CA PHE A 8 11.51 25.95 -4.22
C PHE A 8 10.75 26.09 -5.54
N LYS A 9 10.05 25.04 -5.98
CA LYS A 9 9.22 25.09 -7.18
C LYS A 9 8.10 26.12 -7.06
N ASP A 10 7.39 26.15 -5.93
CA ASP A 10 6.34 27.13 -5.65
C ASP A 10 6.89 28.57 -5.70
N LYS A 11 8.08 28.79 -5.11
CA LYS A 11 8.74 30.10 -5.15
C LYS A 11 9.10 30.52 -6.58
N VAL A 12 9.66 29.61 -7.38
CA VAL A 12 10.03 29.90 -8.77
C VAL A 12 8.78 30.17 -9.63
N ASP A 13 7.74 29.35 -9.48
CA ASP A 13 6.47 29.56 -10.19
C ASP A 13 5.84 30.90 -9.85
N HIS A 14 5.85 31.30 -8.57
CA HIS A 14 5.33 32.59 -8.13
C HIS A 14 6.07 33.77 -8.78
N VAL A 15 7.40 33.70 -8.91
CA VAL A 15 8.20 34.73 -9.58
C VAL A 15 7.89 34.77 -11.08
N ILE A 16 7.76 33.61 -11.73
CA ILE A 16 7.44 33.55 -13.16
C ILE A 16 6.04 34.10 -13.44
N ASP A 17 5.08 33.80 -12.57
CA ASP A 17 3.72 34.30 -12.68
C ASP A 17 3.66 35.82 -12.49
N THR A 18 4.15 36.31 -11.35
CA THR A 18 3.99 37.71 -10.93
C THR A 18 4.98 38.66 -11.60
N CYS A 19 6.26 38.31 -11.66
CA CYS A 19 7.31 39.20 -12.17
C CYS A 19 7.49 39.08 -13.68
N PHE A 20 7.29 37.88 -14.25
CA PHE A 20 7.47 37.62 -15.67
C PHE A 20 6.16 37.44 -16.44
N MET A 21 5.01 37.72 -15.82
CA MET A 21 3.68 37.68 -16.44
C MET A 21 3.39 36.35 -17.18
N LYS A 22 3.83 35.22 -16.59
CA LYS A 22 3.75 33.87 -17.19
C LYS A 22 4.39 33.78 -18.58
N ASN A 23 5.48 34.48 -18.84
CA ASN A 23 6.18 34.39 -20.11
C ASN A 23 6.66 32.96 -20.41
N ASP A 24 6.20 32.38 -21.51
CA ASP A 24 6.45 30.99 -21.90
C ASP A 24 7.95 30.65 -22.01
N LYS A 25 8.80 31.60 -22.38
CA LYS A 25 10.26 31.37 -22.46
C LYS A 25 10.84 31.05 -21.09
N PHE A 26 10.41 31.77 -20.05
CA PHE A 26 10.85 31.52 -18.67
C PHE A 26 10.26 30.23 -18.12
N VAL A 27 9.00 29.92 -18.46
CA VAL A 27 8.37 28.64 -18.09
C VAL A 27 9.14 27.46 -18.69
N ASN A 28 9.52 27.53 -19.96
CA ASN A 28 10.27 26.46 -20.63
C ASN A 28 11.69 26.33 -20.09
N ALA A 29 12.42 27.44 -19.93
CA ALA A 29 13.75 27.43 -19.33
C ALA A 29 13.74 26.85 -17.90
N MET A 30 12.71 27.15 -17.11
CA MET A 30 12.53 26.57 -15.78
C MET A 30 12.30 25.05 -15.85
N LYS A 31 11.42 24.57 -16.74
CA LYS A 31 11.17 23.13 -16.92
C LYS A 31 12.46 22.39 -17.28
N GLU A 32 13.21 22.90 -18.27
CA GLU A 32 14.49 22.32 -18.69
C GLU A 32 15.52 22.32 -17.55
N ALA A 33 15.61 23.40 -16.78
CA ALA A 33 16.52 23.49 -15.64
C ALA A 33 16.15 22.48 -14.54
N PHE A 34 14.85 22.37 -14.19
CA PHE A 34 14.36 21.41 -13.19
C PHE A 34 14.64 19.97 -13.59
N GLU A 35 14.35 19.61 -14.83
CA GLU A 35 14.67 18.30 -15.38
C GLU A 35 16.18 18.04 -15.33
N THR A 36 16.99 19.02 -15.71
CA THR A 36 18.45 18.87 -15.71
C THR A 36 19.02 18.64 -14.31
N PHE A 37 18.69 19.48 -13.33
CA PHE A 37 19.34 19.39 -12.01
C PHE A 37 18.78 18.24 -11.16
N ILE A 38 17.49 17.91 -11.26
CA ILE A 38 16.91 16.78 -10.51
C ILE A 38 17.61 15.49 -10.94
N ASN A 39 17.81 15.31 -12.25
CA ASN A 39 18.41 14.10 -12.79
C ASN A 39 19.95 14.05 -12.70
N LYS A 40 20.63 15.12 -12.20
CA LYS A 40 22.06 15.03 -11.87
C LYS A 40 22.37 13.99 -10.80
N ARG A 41 21.39 13.68 -9.94
CA ARG A 41 21.50 12.59 -8.95
C ARG A 41 20.73 11.37 -9.47
N PRO A 42 21.40 10.29 -9.91
CA PRO A 42 20.72 9.12 -10.42
C PRO A 42 19.86 8.46 -9.33
N ASN A 43 18.65 8.03 -9.69
CA ASN A 43 17.72 7.16 -8.95
C ASN A 43 17.22 7.65 -7.58
N LYS A 44 18.01 8.41 -6.82
CA LYS A 44 17.63 8.89 -5.49
C LYS A 44 16.42 9.81 -5.48
N PRO A 45 16.26 10.76 -6.43
CA PRO A 45 15.05 11.58 -6.47
C PRO A 45 13.78 10.73 -6.58
N ALA A 46 13.79 9.71 -7.44
CA ALA A 46 12.67 8.78 -7.62
C ALA A 46 12.34 8.04 -6.31
N GLU A 47 13.34 7.46 -5.65
CA GLU A 47 13.18 6.79 -4.35
C GLU A 47 12.59 7.74 -3.28
N LEU A 48 13.15 8.95 -3.18
CA LEU A 48 12.75 9.89 -2.14
C LEU A 48 11.33 10.43 -2.38
N ILE A 49 10.92 10.62 -3.64
CA ILE A 49 9.53 10.97 -3.95
C ILE A 49 8.59 9.83 -3.61
N ALA A 50 8.91 8.58 -3.96
CA ALA A 50 8.09 7.43 -3.60
C ALA A 50 7.90 7.32 -2.07
N LYS A 51 8.98 7.46 -1.30
CA LYS A 51 8.95 7.48 0.17
C LYS A 51 8.16 8.67 0.73
N HIS A 52 8.25 9.83 0.09
CA HIS A 52 7.51 11.01 0.51
C HIS A 52 6.00 10.79 0.31
N VAL A 53 5.58 10.27 -0.84
CA VAL A 53 4.18 9.90 -1.08
C VAL A 53 3.69 8.85 -0.08
N ASP A 54 4.48 7.80 0.18
CA ASP A 54 4.15 6.78 1.20
C ASP A 54 3.91 7.41 2.58
N SER A 55 4.77 8.34 3.01
CA SER A 55 4.60 9.04 4.28
C SER A 55 3.30 9.83 4.35
N LYS A 56 2.84 10.42 3.24
CA LYS A 56 1.64 11.25 3.19
C LYS A 56 0.35 10.44 3.12
N LEU A 57 0.40 9.24 2.54
CA LEU A 57 -0.73 8.32 2.42
C LEU A 57 -0.90 7.37 3.63
N ARG A 58 -0.04 7.42 4.65
CA ARG A 58 -0.17 6.61 5.87
C ARG A 58 -1.18 7.20 6.86
N ALA A 59 -1.93 6.34 7.54
CA ALA A 59 -3.01 6.67 8.49
C ALA A 59 -2.61 7.56 9.69
N GLY A 60 -1.32 7.83 9.90
CA GLY A 60 -0.82 8.75 10.93
C GLY A 60 -0.84 10.23 10.53
N ASN A 61 -1.14 10.55 9.28
CA ASN A 61 -1.12 11.92 8.76
C ASN A 61 -2.44 12.68 9.05
N LYS A 62 -2.88 12.69 10.33
CA LYS A 62 -4.15 13.29 10.79
C LYS A 62 -4.21 14.82 10.68
N GLU A 63 -3.12 15.46 10.27
CA GLU A 63 -3.02 16.92 10.20
C GLU A 63 -3.51 17.50 8.86
N ALA A 64 -3.70 16.68 7.83
CA ALA A 64 -4.13 17.13 6.51
C ALA A 64 -5.56 16.67 6.21
N THR A 65 -6.39 17.59 5.75
CA THR A 65 -7.68 17.28 5.13
C THR A 65 -7.48 16.55 3.80
N ASP A 66 -8.51 15.83 3.32
CA ASP A 66 -8.45 15.16 2.02
C ASP A 66 -8.16 16.15 0.86
N GLU A 67 -8.64 17.39 0.96
CA GLU A 67 -8.38 18.44 -0.04
C GLU A 67 -6.91 18.90 -0.03
N GLU A 68 -6.31 19.07 1.15
CA GLU A 68 -4.89 19.41 1.28
C GLU A 68 -4.00 18.27 0.83
N LEU A 69 -4.39 17.02 1.13
CA LEU A 69 -3.70 15.83 0.65
C LEU A 69 -3.73 15.77 -0.88
N GLU A 70 -4.89 15.99 -1.50
CA GLU A 70 -5.03 15.99 -2.96
C GLU A 70 -4.16 17.08 -3.62
N LYS A 71 -4.20 18.32 -3.11
CA LYS A 71 -3.33 19.42 -3.58
C LYS A 71 -1.86 19.06 -3.46
N MET A 72 -1.48 18.41 -2.37
CA MET A 72 -0.11 17.97 -2.14
C MET A 72 0.31 16.89 -3.15
N LEU A 73 -0.55 15.90 -3.41
CA LEU A 73 -0.30 14.85 -4.40
C LEU A 73 -0.12 15.47 -5.80
N ASP A 74 -0.94 16.46 -6.18
CA ASP A 74 -0.77 17.19 -7.45
C ASP A 74 0.59 17.88 -7.56
N LYS A 75 1.02 18.59 -6.51
CA LYS A 75 2.35 19.22 -6.50
C LYS A 75 3.47 18.19 -6.63
N ILE A 76 3.35 17.05 -5.96
CA ILE A 76 4.33 15.95 -6.08
C ILE A 76 4.36 15.43 -7.52
N MET A 77 3.20 15.27 -8.16
CA MET A 77 3.10 14.80 -9.54
C MET A 77 3.75 15.75 -10.54
N ILE A 78 3.69 17.07 -10.30
CA ILE A 78 4.43 18.05 -11.12
C ILE A 78 5.94 17.79 -11.04
N ILE A 79 6.49 17.54 -9.86
CA ILE A 79 7.92 17.23 -9.70
C ILE A 79 8.26 15.86 -10.31
N PHE A 80 7.38 14.87 -10.15
CA PHE A 80 7.55 13.53 -10.71
C PHE A 80 7.73 13.55 -12.25
N ARG A 81 7.07 14.48 -12.96
CA ARG A 81 7.25 14.65 -14.42
C ARG A 81 8.71 14.90 -14.81
N PHE A 82 9.48 15.59 -13.98
CA PHE A 82 10.89 15.91 -14.23
C PHE A 82 11.85 14.74 -14.00
N ILE A 83 11.40 13.59 -13.51
CA ILE A 83 12.28 12.46 -13.18
C ILE A 83 12.39 11.46 -14.33
N TYR A 84 13.61 11.00 -14.61
CA TYR A 84 13.89 9.93 -15.58
C TYR A 84 13.63 8.52 -15.03
N GLY A 85 14.09 8.22 -13.82
CA GLY A 85 13.96 6.90 -13.18
C GLY A 85 12.56 6.57 -12.65
N LYS A 86 11.55 6.59 -13.53
CA LYS A 86 10.15 6.30 -13.16
C LYS A 86 9.93 4.83 -12.76
N ASP A 87 10.69 3.92 -13.34
CA ASP A 87 10.77 2.50 -12.97
C ASP A 87 11.28 2.30 -11.52
N VAL A 88 12.27 3.09 -11.11
CA VAL A 88 12.77 3.11 -9.74
C VAL A 88 11.66 3.58 -8.80
N PHE A 89 10.96 4.67 -9.15
CA PHE A 89 9.81 5.14 -8.39
C PHE A 89 8.74 4.03 -8.27
N GLU A 90 8.38 3.37 -9.38
CA GLU A 90 7.39 2.29 -9.40
C GLU A 90 7.78 1.17 -8.43
N ALA A 91 9.04 0.73 -8.45
CA ALA A 91 9.52 -0.35 -7.59
C ALA A 91 9.39 -0.01 -6.10
N PHE A 92 9.77 1.21 -5.70
CA PHE A 92 9.61 1.67 -4.32
C PHE A 92 8.13 1.88 -3.95
N TYR A 93 7.36 2.52 -4.82
CA TYR A 93 5.95 2.78 -4.62
C TYR A 93 5.15 1.48 -4.47
N LYS A 94 5.39 0.49 -5.34
CA LYS A 94 4.74 -0.83 -5.30
C LYS A 94 5.01 -1.55 -3.98
N LYS A 95 6.28 -1.56 -3.55
CA LYS A 95 6.69 -2.18 -2.29
C LYS A 95 5.98 -1.55 -1.09
N ASP A 96 5.91 -0.23 -1.06
CA ASP A 96 5.33 0.49 0.08
C ASP A 96 3.79 0.45 0.06
N LEU A 97 3.17 0.50 -1.13
CA LEU A 97 1.73 0.27 -1.32
C LEU A 97 1.33 -1.12 -0.80
N ALA A 98 2.08 -2.18 -1.12
CA ALA A 98 1.78 -3.53 -0.67
C ALA A 98 1.69 -3.61 0.86
N LYS A 99 2.61 -2.93 1.56
CA LYS A 99 2.59 -2.85 3.03
C LYS A 99 1.37 -2.08 3.55
N ARG A 100 0.99 -0.98 2.89
CA ARG A 100 -0.17 -0.19 3.32
C ARG A 100 -1.48 -0.96 3.15
N LEU A 101 -1.64 -1.66 2.03
CA LEU A 101 -2.82 -2.49 1.73
C LEU A 101 -2.94 -3.68 2.70
N LEU A 102 -1.88 -4.44 2.91
CA LEU A 102 -1.93 -5.67 3.72
C LEU A 102 -2.01 -5.41 5.23
N VAL A 103 -1.39 -4.34 5.72
CA VAL A 103 -1.35 -4.02 7.16
C VAL A 103 -2.46 -3.02 7.54
N GLY A 104 -3.30 -2.59 6.59
CA GLY A 104 -4.42 -1.69 6.86
C GLY A 104 -4.00 -0.31 7.38
N LYS A 105 -2.87 0.21 6.88
CA LYS A 105 -2.27 1.48 7.37
C LYS A 105 -2.43 2.67 6.41
N SER A 106 -3.34 2.60 5.44
CA SER A 106 -3.65 3.72 4.54
C SER A 106 -4.52 4.79 5.23
N ALA A 107 -4.27 6.07 4.91
CA ALA A 107 -5.04 7.21 5.41
C ALA A 107 -6.45 7.25 4.80
N SER A 108 -6.55 7.04 3.49
CA SER A 108 -7.81 7.04 2.76
C SER A 108 -7.70 6.13 1.53
N VAL A 109 -8.75 5.35 1.27
CA VAL A 109 -8.83 4.49 0.08
C VAL A 109 -8.99 5.34 -1.17
N ASP A 110 -9.75 6.44 -1.08
CA ASP A 110 -9.99 7.36 -2.20
C ASP A 110 -8.71 8.10 -2.59
N ALA A 111 -7.89 8.51 -1.61
CA ALA A 111 -6.59 9.11 -1.87
C ALA A 111 -5.63 8.16 -2.61
N GLU A 112 -5.65 6.86 -2.26
CA GLU A 112 -4.81 5.87 -2.96
C GLU A 112 -5.30 5.64 -4.40
N LYS A 113 -6.62 5.58 -4.62
CA LYS A 113 -7.22 5.48 -5.97
C LYS A 113 -6.93 6.74 -6.79
N SER A 114 -6.99 7.93 -6.18
CA SER A 114 -6.62 9.20 -6.81
C SER A 114 -5.16 9.19 -7.26
N MET A 115 -4.24 8.79 -6.38
CA MET A 115 -2.81 8.71 -6.73
C MET A 115 -2.55 7.75 -7.90
N LEU A 116 -3.21 6.59 -7.95
CA LEU A 116 -3.12 5.68 -9.10
C LEU A 116 -3.64 6.31 -10.40
N SER A 117 -4.75 7.03 -10.33
CA SER A 117 -5.31 7.74 -11.49
C SER A 117 -4.32 8.76 -12.04
N LYS A 118 -3.68 9.54 -11.17
CA LYS A 118 -2.62 10.50 -11.55
C LYS A 118 -1.42 9.81 -12.19
N LEU A 119 -0.93 8.71 -11.60
CA LEU A 119 0.18 7.93 -12.18
C LEU A 119 -0.18 7.36 -13.56
N LYS A 120 -1.41 6.88 -13.73
CA LYS A 120 -1.91 6.36 -15.01
C LYS A 120 -1.98 7.44 -16.08
N HIS A 121 -2.38 8.65 -15.71
CA HIS A 121 -2.41 9.79 -16.64
C HIS A 121 -0.99 10.15 -17.11
N GLU A 122 -0.01 10.18 -16.20
CA GLU A 122 1.36 10.57 -16.52
C GLU A 122 2.18 9.49 -17.25
N CYS A 123 2.02 8.22 -16.86
CA CYS A 123 2.89 7.12 -17.34
C CYS A 123 2.16 6.11 -18.23
N GLY A 124 0.85 6.25 -18.39
CA GLY A 124 0.01 5.31 -19.13
C GLY A 124 -0.38 4.06 -18.34
N ALA A 125 -1.30 3.28 -18.92
CA ALA A 125 -1.91 2.13 -18.25
C ALA A 125 -0.94 0.96 -17.99
N ALA A 126 0.10 0.79 -18.80
CA ALA A 126 1.09 -0.27 -18.61
C ALA A 126 1.87 -0.10 -17.30
N PHE A 127 2.18 1.14 -16.93
CA PHE A 127 2.89 1.49 -15.70
C PHE A 127 2.07 1.17 -14.44
N THR A 128 0.75 1.43 -14.47
CA THR A 128 -0.12 1.21 -13.31
C THR A 128 -0.75 -0.18 -13.27
N SER A 129 -0.63 -0.98 -14.32
CA SER A 129 -1.31 -2.28 -14.46
C SER A 129 -1.14 -3.20 -13.25
N LYS A 130 0.09 -3.34 -12.74
CA LYS A 130 0.37 -4.17 -11.55
C LYS A 130 -0.23 -3.58 -10.28
N LEU A 131 -0.16 -2.26 -10.12
CA LEU A 131 -0.72 -1.57 -8.95
C LEU A 131 -2.24 -1.66 -8.92
N GLU A 132 -2.90 -1.50 -10.08
CA GLU A 132 -4.35 -1.71 -10.23
C GLU A 132 -4.73 -3.17 -9.92
N GLY A 133 -3.90 -4.12 -10.34
CA GLY A 133 -4.05 -5.54 -9.99
C GLY A 133 -4.03 -5.78 -8.48
N MET A 134 -3.13 -5.12 -7.74
CA MET A 134 -3.08 -5.23 -6.28
C MET A 134 -4.39 -4.76 -5.61
N PHE A 135 -5.03 -3.70 -6.10
CA PHE A 135 -6.34 -3.26 -5.59
C PHE A 135 -7.44 -4.27 -5.88
N LYS A 136 -7.47 -4.82 -7.10
CA LYS A 136 -8.44 -5.87 -7.47
C LYS A 136 -8.30 -7.11 -6.60
N ASP A 137 -7.07 -7.52 -6.28
CA ASP A 137 -6.80 -8.63 -5.38
C ASP A 137 -7.36 -8.35 -3.96
N MET A 138 -7.24 -7.11 -3.46
CA MET A 138 -7.82 -6.73 -2.16
C MET A 138 -9.36 -6.75 -2.15
N GLU A 139 -10.00 -6.29 -3.22
CA GLU A 139 -11.47 -6.34 -3.36
C GLU A 139 -11.93 -7.80 -3.46
N LEU A 140 -11.31 -8.60 -4.32
CA LEU A 140 -11.62 -10.03 -4.50
C LEU A 140 -11.41 -10.84 -3.20
N SER A 141 -10.35 -10.53 -2.45
CA SER A 141 -10.06 -11.18 -1.16
C SER A 141 -11.18 -10.97 -0.16
N LYS A 142 -11.76 -9.75 -0.10
CA LYS A 142 -12.90 -9.47 0.79
C LYS A 142 -14.12 -10.31 0.42
N ASP A 143 -14.44 -10.40 -0.87
CA ASP A 143 -15.58 -11.19 -1.35
C ASP A 143 -15.40 -12.69 -1.06
N ILE A 144 -14.20 -13.22 -1.28
CA ILE A 144 -13.85 -14.61 -0.95
C ILE A 144 -13.97 -14.85 0.55
N MET A 145 -13.52 -13.89 1.38
CA MET A 145 -13.60 -14.01 2.83
C MET A 145 -15.04 -14.01 3.35
N VAL A 146 -15.95 -13.25 2.74
CA VAL A 146 -17.39 -13.32 3.07
C VAL A 146 -17.93 -14.72 2.80
N GLN A 147 -17.61 -15.29 1.62
CA GLN A 147 -18.03 -16.65 1.27
C GLN A 147 -17.41 -17.71 2.18
N PHE A 148 -16.15 -17.53 2.59
CA PHE A 148 -15.47 -18.44 3.51
C PHE A 148 -16.11 -18.42 4.90
N LYS A 149 -16.44 -17.23 5.43
CA LYS A 149 -17.12 -17.09 6.72
C LYS A 149 -18.49 -17.80 6.72
N GLN A 150 -19.25 -17.69 5.63
CA GLN A 150 -20.51 -18.43 5.45
C GLN A 150 -20.27 -19.95 5.41
N TYR A 151 -19.26 -20.41 4.68
CA TYR A 151 -18.91 -21.84 4.60
C TYR A 151 -18.56 -22.43 5.97
N ILE A 152 -17.74 -21.73 6.78
CA ILE A 152 -17.37 -22.15 8.14
C ILE A 152 -18.60 -22.24 9.05
N GLN A 153 -19.52 -21.27 8.97
CA GLN A 153 -20.75 -21.27 9.76
C GLN A 153 -21.65 -22.47 9.42
N CYS A 154 -21.79 -22.82 8.14
CA CYS A 154 -22.58 -23.99 7.72
C CYS A 154 -21.96 -25.34 8.13
N GLN A 155 -20.62 -25.42 8.19
CA GLN A 155 -19.89 -26.63 8.57
C GLN A 155 -19.82 -26.82 10.10
N ASN A 156 -20.31 -25.86 10.89
CA ASN A 156 -20.30 -25.87 12.35
C ASN A 156 -18.92 -26.17 12.96
N ILE A 157 -17.84 -25.70 12.30
CA ILE A 157 -16.47 -25.94 12.73
C ILE A 157 -16.20 -25.08 13.97
N PRO A 158 -15.92 -25.67 15.15
CA PRO A 158 -15.58 -24.89 16.32
C PRO A 158 -14.20 -24.25 16.12
N GLY A 159 -14.18 -22.92 16.17
CA GLY A 159 -12.95 -22.13 16.09
C GLY A 159 -12.96 -21.02 17.13
N ASN A 160 -12.02 -21.09 18.07
CA ASN A 160 -11.73 -19.98 19.00
C ASN A 160 -10.89 -18.86 18.34
N MET A 161 -10.58 -18.98 17.04
CA MET A 161 -9.75 -18.05 16.30
C MET A 161 -10.47 -17.57 15.04
N GLU A 162 -10.50 -16.26 14.83
CA GLU A 162 -10.96 -15.65 13.58
C GLU A 162 -9.80 -15.57 12.59
N LEU A 163 -9.95 -16.19 11.42
CA LEU A 163 -8.99 -16.10 10.32
C LEU A 163 -9.50 -15.12 9.24
N THR A 164 -8.65 -14.19 8.83
CA THR A 164 -8.83 -13.37 7.63
C THR A 164 -7.69 -13.64 6.66
N VAL A 165 -8.00 -13.90 5.39
CA VAL A 165 -7.01 -14.21 4.37
C VAL A 165 -7.05 -13.20 3.24
N ASN A 166 -5.89 -12.67 2.87
CA ASN A 166 -5.70 -11.90 1.64
C ASN A 166 -5.07 -12.79 0.57
N ILE A 167 -5.70 -12.86 -0.59
CA ILE A 167 -5.32 -13.68 -1.75
C ILE A 167 -4.67 -12.77 -2.78
N LEU A 168 -3.40 -13.04 -3.10
CA LEU A 168 -2.56 -12.16 -3.91
C LEU A 168 -2.12 -12.83 -5.20
N THR A 169 -2.21 -12.14 -6.34
CA THR A 169 -1.72 -12.66 -7.62
C THR A 169 -0.21 -12.45 -7.74
N MET A 170 0.58 -13.53 -7.78
CA MET A 170 2.06 -13.46 -7.70
C MET A 170 2.72 -12.47 -8.69
N GLY A 171 2.13 -12.29 -9.88
CA GLY A 171 2.66 -11.38 -10.92
C GLY A 171 2.49 -9.88 -10.64
N TYR A 172 1.56 -9.50 -9.76
CA TYR A 172 1.29 -8.09 -9.44
C TYR A 172 2.10 -7.60 -8.24
N TRP A 173 2.19 -8.44 -7.21
CA TRP A 173 2.80 -8.06 -5.94
C TRP A 173 4.33 -8.07 -5.99
N PRO A 174 5.03 -7.43 -5.04
CA PRO A 174 6.46 -7.64 -4.86
C PRO A 174 6.79 -9.12 -4.65
N THR A 175 7.99 -9.55 -5.04
CA THR A 175 8.44 -10.91 -4.72
C THR A 175 8.78 -11.01 -3.25
N TYR A 176 8.15 -11.94 -2.55
CA TYR A 176 8.42 -12.25 -1.15
C TYR A 176 9.18 -13.56 -1.04
N ILE A 177 10.22 -13.56 -0.19
CA ILE A 177 10.98 -14.78 0.11
C ILE A 177 10.14 -15.59 1.10
N PRO A 178 9.73 -16.81 0.75
CA PRO A 178 9.00 -17.68 1.67
C PRO A 178 9.86 -17.99 2.88
N MET A 179 9.24 -18.01 4.06
CA MET A 179 9.91 -18.34 5.32
C MET A 179 9.17 -19.49 5.98
N GLU A 180 9.90 -20.55 6.28
CA GLU A 180 9.36 -21.67 7.07
C GLU A 180 9.22 -21.23 8.52
N VAL A 181 8.02 -21.41 9.06
CA VAL A 181 7.67 -21.09 10.44
C VAL A 181 6.89 -22.25 11.03
N HIS A 182 7.18 -22.57 12.30
CA HIS A 182 6.43 -23.57 13.03
C HIS A 182 5.13 -22.95 13.55
N LEU A 183 4.03 -23.19 12.84
CA LEU A 183 2.70 -22.72 13.24
C LEU A 183 2.07 -23.69 14.24
N PRO A 184 1.33 -23.20 15.24
CA PRO A 184 0.49 -24.03 16.10
C PRO A 184 -0.48 -24.90 15.28
N PRO A 185 -0.79 -26.14 15.73
CA PRO A 185 -1.67 -27.05 14.99
C PRO A 185 -3.04 -26.46 14.65
N GLU A 186 -3.56 -25.58 15.50
CA GLU A 186 -4.84 -24.90 15.30
C GLU A 186 -4.82 -23.95 14.09
N MET A 187 -3.72 -23.21 13.89
CA MET A 187 -3.52 -22.34 12.73
C MET A 187 -3.35 -23.16 11.46
N VAL A 188 -2.55 -24.24 11.50
CA VAL A 188 -2.36 -25.15 10.36
C VAL A 188 -3.70 -25.75 9.92
N ARG A 189 -4.55 -26.16 10.87
CA ARG A 189 -5.89 -26.66 10.59
C ARG A 189 -6.74 -25.63 9.84
N LEU A 190 -6.74 -24.37 10.30
CA LEU A 190 -7.49 -23.30 9.63
C LEU A 190 -6.97 -23.00 8.22
N GLN A 191 -5.64 -23.01 8.04
CA GLN A 191 -5.02 -22.85 6.72
C GLN A 191 -5.46 -23.97 5.75
N GLU A 192 -5.51 -25.22 6.18
CA GLU A 192 -5.91 -26.34 5.32
C GLU A 192 -7.42 -26.33 5.00
N VAL A 193 -8.26 -25.92 5.96
CA VAL A 193 -9.70 -25.70 5.72
C VAL A 193 -9.91 -24.60 4.68
N PHE A 194 -9.21 -23.47 4.81
CA PHE A 194 -9.26 -22.39 3.83
C PHE A 194 -8.77 -22.84 2.45
N LYS A 195 -7.64 -23.56 2.40
CA LYS A 195 -7.06 -24.09 1.16
C LYS A 195 -8.02 -25.04 0.46
N THR A 196 -8.66 -25.95 1.19
CA THR A 196 -9.66 -26.88 0.63
C THR A 196 -10.85 -26.13 0.06
N PHE A 197 -11.37 -25.13 0.79
CA PHE A 197 -12.45 -24.26 0.32
C PHE A 197 -12.05 -23.50 -0.97
N TYR A 198 -10.86 -22.90 -0.99
CA TYR A 198 -10.41 -22.08 -2.10
C TYR A 198 -10.16 -22.92 -3.36
N LEU A 199 -9.42 -24.03 -3.24
CA LEU A 199 -9.11 -24.92 -4.36
C LEU A 199 -10.34 -25.66 -4.88
N GLY A 200 -11.34 -25.92 -4.02
CA GLY A 200 -12.62 -26.48 -4.43
C GLY A 200 -13.44 -25.55 -5.35
N LYS A 201 -13.26 -24.23 -5.23
CA LYS A 201 -13.91 -23.22 -6.10
C LYS A 201 -13.04 -22.76 -7.26
N HIS A 202 -11.72 -22.78 -7.09
CA HIS A 202 -10.75 -22.28 -8.06
C HIS A 202 -9.81 -23.39 -8.50
N SER A 203 -10.27 -24.21 -9.44
CA SER A 203 -9.47 -25.31 -10.02
C SER A 203 -8.27 -24.78 -10.80
N GLY A 204 -7.16 -25.52 -10.75
CA GLY A 204 -5.93 -25.21 -11.49
C GLY A 204 -5.03 -24.14 -10.86
N ARG A 205 -5.34 -23.67 -9.65
CA ARG A 205 -4.51 -22.71 -8.91
C ARG A 205 -3.64 -23.39 -7.85
N LYS A 206 -2.53 -22.77 -7.48
CA LYS A 206 -1.69 -23.21 -6.36
C LYS A 206 -1.53 -22.09 -5.34
N LEU A 207 -1.75 -22.43 -4.06
CA LEU A 207 -1.58 -21.48 -2.96
C LEU A 207 -0.19 -21.61 -2.32
N GLN A 208 0.39 -20.47 -1.96
CA GLN A 208 1.64 -20.36 -1.23
C GLN A 208 1.51 -19.33 -0.11
N TRP A 209 1.53 -19.77 1.14
CA TRP A 209 1.42 -18.89 2.31
C TRP A 209 2.67 -18.03 2.48
N GLN A 210 2.48 -16.73 2.73
CA GLN A 210 3.56 -15.78 2.99
C GLN A 210 3.55 -15.31 4.45
N SER A 211 4.19 -16.10 5.31
CA SER A 211 4.23 -15.85 6.76
C SER A 211 4.84 -14.50 7.14
N THR A 212 5.70 -13.93 6.30
CA THR A 212 6.34 -12.61 6.52
C THR A 212 5.37 -11.43 6.42
N LEU A 213 4.19 -11.65 5.85
CA LEU A 213 3.13 -10.65 5.67
C LEU A 213 1.96 -10.85 6.64
N GLY A 214 1.95 -11.97 7.36
CA GLY A 214 0.92 -12.26 8.35
C GLY A 214 1.06 -11.38 9.58
N HIS A 215 -0.08 -11.06 10.19
CA HIS A 215 -0.13 -10.46 11.52
C HIS A 215 -1.32 -11.01 12.30
N CYS A 216 -1.15 -11.14 13.62
CA CYS A 216 -2.19 -11.62 14.52
C CYS A 216 -2.36 -10.68 15.71
N VAL A 217 -3.54 -10.70 16.30
CA VAL A 217 -3.87 -10.01 17.55
C VAL A 217 -3.90 -11.04 18.66
N LEU A 218 -3.12 -10.84 19.72
CA LEU A 218 -3.05 -11.74 20.86
C LEU A 218 -3.76 -11.12 22.06
N LYS A 219 -4.58 -11.94 22.75
CA LYS A 219 -5.13 -11.57 24.06
C LYS A 219 -4.16 -12.03 25.14
N ALA A 220 -3.65 -11.09 25.92
CA ALA A 220 -2.79 -11.38 27.06
C ALA A 220 -3.52 -11.06 28.38
N GLU A 221 -3.44 -11.97 29.34
CA GLU A 221 -3.92 -11.77 30.70
C GLU A 221 -2.71 -11.70 31.64
N PHE A 222 -2.51 -10.54 32.25
CA PHE A 222 -1.43 -10.32 33.21
C PHE A 222 -1.99 -10.34 34.63
N LYS A 223 -1.24 -10.93 35.56
CA LYS A 223 -1.56 -10.80 37.00
C LYS A 223 -1.30 -9.36 37.42
N GLU A 224 -2.35 -8.65 37.86
CA GLU A 224 -2.19 -7.35 38.51
C GLU A 224 -1.30 -7.53 39.76
N GLN A 225 -0.21 -6.76 39.85
CA GLN A 225 0.37 -6.47 41.16
C GLN A 225 -0.67 -5.62 41.90
N THR A 226 -1.23 -6.20 42.95
CA THR A 226 -2.08 -5.61 44.00
C THR A 226 -2.36 -4.10 43.82
N GLY A 227 -3.46 -3.72 43.16
CA GLY A 227 -3.96 -2.34 43.31
C GLY A 227 -4.95 -1.73 42.31
N GLN A 228 -4.93 -2.03 41.01
CA GLN A 228 -5.78 -1.29 40.07
C GLN A 228 -6.35 -2.17 38.95
N LYS A 229 -7.66 -2.42 39.03
CA LYS A 229 -8.47 -3.13 38.04
C LYS A 229 -8.48 -2.40 36.70
N GLY A 230 -7.88 -3.00 35.69
CA GLY A 230 -7.92 -2.52 34.31
C GLY A 230 -7.95 -3.67 33.31
N ALA A 231 -9.09 -4.35 33.17
CA ALA A 231 -9.27 -5.34 32.11
C ALA A 231 -9.43 -4.64 30.75
N SER A 232 -8.39 -4.65 29.91
CA SER A 232 -8.51 -4.27 28.51
C SER A 232 -8.75 -5.53 27.69
N SER A 233 -9.98 -5.72 27.20
CA SER A 233 -10.34 -6.79 26.28
C SER A 233 -10.28 -6.28 24.83
N VAL A 234 -9.48 -6.93 24.00
CA VAL A 234 -9.48 -6.75 22.53
C VAL A 234 -9.49 -8.16 21.89
N PRO A 235 -10.35 -8.42 20.89
CA PRO A 235 -10.51 -9.75 20.28
C PRO A 235 -9.25 -10.23 19.54
N VAL A 236 -9.09 -11.56 19.47
CA VAL A 236 -8.02 -12.25 18.73
C VAL A 236 -8.47 -12.45 17.28
N SER A 237 -7.83 -11.76 16.35
CA SER A 237 -7.95 -11.98 14.91
C SER A 237 -6.59 -12.31 14.32
N ASP A 238 -6.51 -13.38 13.53
CA ASP A 238 -5.34 -13.71 12.72
C ASP A 238 -5.61 -13.27 11.28
N SER A 239 -4.62 -12.63 10.69
CA SER A 239 -4.67 -12.20 9.30
C SER A 239 -3.43 -12.69 8.56
N GLY A 240 -3.65 -13.60 7.62
CA GLY A 240 -2.61 -14.15 6.76
C GLY A 240 -2.70 -13.56 5.36
N ALA A 241 -1.56 -13.34 4.72
CA ALA A 241 -1.52 -13.13 3.26
C ALA A 241 -1.03 -14.41 2.59
N VAL A 242 -1.66 -14.75 1.46
CA VAL A 242 -1.37 -15.95 0.67
C VAL A 242 -1.23 -15.53 -0.77
N ASP A 243 -0.09 -15.89 -1.35
CA ASP A 243 0.13 -15.75 -2.77
C ASP A 243 -0.53 -16.91 -3.52
N VAL A 244 -1.05 -16.59 -4.70
CA VAL A 244 -1.61 -17.55 -5.65
C VAL A 244 -0.74 -17.55 -6.89
N GLN A 245 -0.32 -18.76 -7.26
CA GLN A 245 0.30 -19.12 -8.52
C GLN A 245 -0.75 -19.66 -9.49
#